data_AF-A0A1D6LCW9-F1
#
_entry.id   AF-A0A1D6LCW9-F1
#
_cell.length_a   1.000
_cell.length_b   1.000
_cell.length_c   1.000
_cell.angle_alpha   90.00
_cell.angle_beta   90.00
_cell.angle_gamma   90.00
#
_symmetry.space_group_name_H-M   'P 1'
#
loop_
_entity.id
_entity.type
_entity.pdbx_description
1 polymer ?
#
loop_
_entity_poly.entity_id
_entity_poly.type
_entity_poly.pdbx_seq_one_letter_code
_entity_poly.pdbx_strand_id
1 'polypeptide(L)'
;MKRWGSSGQAADSFYQVRPDCSQNVPNTKFKIKAGKTLSVRKWHAAFTRDGCLDIASVLSRIQRGGVHPTIRGEVWEFLLGCFDPGSTFDERDQIRERRRMQYARWKEECKEMDSHVGSGKIITAPIITEDGFPIKDPLVLLEATSDTQGTSIATGNSGNGIENRVLDKQIIDWKLTLHQIGLDVLRTDRTMVFYENKDNISKLWDILAVYAWIDKEVGYCQGMSDLCSPMIVLLHNEADAFWCFERLMRRLRGNFRCTQQSVGVENQLQHLASIIQVLDPKLHGHLERLGGGDYLFAFRMFMVLFRRELSFGDSLYLWEFLLQNGTICIFIKPYLRQNMLASIQKRHVDTRNCGKPAFVSTTLQQQASILQRVHRFHPTAVLSC
;
A
#
# COMPACT_ATOMS: atom_id res chain seq x y z
N MET A 1 -32.33 10.49 -16.40
CA MET A 1 -31.86 11.82 -15.96
C MET A 1 -31.70 11.82 -14.44
N LYS A 2 -30.52 11.42 -13.91
CA LYS A 2 -30.26 11.38 -12.46
C LYS A 2 -29.76 12.76 -12.01
N ARG A 3 -30.46 13.38 -11.05
CA ARG A 3 -30.12 14.69 -10.46
C ARG A 3 -28.69 14.66 -9.89
N TRP A 4 -27.91 15.69 -10.19
CA TRP A 4 -26.58 15.90 -9.63
C TRP A 4 -26.65 16.09 -8.12
N GLY A 5 -25.72 15.41 -7.44
CA GLY A 5 -25.71 15.19 -5.99
C GLY A 5 -25.68 16.46 -5.15
N SER A 6 -26.37 16.34 -4.02
CA SER A 6 -26.44 17.30 -2.93
C SER A 6 -25.04 17.73 -2.46
N SER A 7 -24.84 19.04 -2.30
CA SER A 7 -23.65 19.59 -1.64
C SER A 7 -23.51 18.99 -0.24
N GLY A 8 -22.40 18.28 0.03
CA GLY A 8 -22.10 17.75 1.36
C GLY A 8 -21.95 16.23 1.49
N GLN A 9 -21.99 15.47 0.39
CA GLN A 9 -21.74 14.03 0.44
C GLN A 9 -20.29 13.75 0.91
N ALA A 10 -20.17 12.89 1.92
CA ALA A 10 -18.89 12.44 2.46
C ALA A 10 -18.19 11.51 1.46
N ALA A 11 -16.86 11.59 1.34
CA ALA A 11 -16.14 10.74 0.37
C ALA A 11 -16.25 9.24 0.70
N ASP A 12 -16.39 8.89 1.97
CA ASP A 12 -16.59 7.50 2.42
C ASP A 12 -17.90 6.88 1.91
N SER A 13 -18.89 7.66 1.45
CA SER A 13 -20.09 7.06 0.84
C SER A 13 -19.79 6.29 -0.45
N PHE A 14 -18.63 6.55 -1.07
CA PHE A 14 -18.15 5.83 -2.26
C PHE A 14 -17.31 4.60 -1.89
N TYR A 15 -16.90 4.49 -0.62
CA TYR A 15 -16.02 3.44 -0.11
C TYR A 15 -16.72 2.72 1.04
N GLN A 16 -17.58 1.77 0.69
CA GLN A 16 -18.45 1.11 1.65
C GLN A 16 -17.65 0.35 2.71
N VAL A 17 -17.93 0.68 3.96
CA VAL A 17 -17.41 0.00 5.15
C VAL A 17 -18.46 -1.04 5.58
N ARG A 18 -18.00 -2.20 6.01
CA ARG A 18 -18.87 -3.25 6.53
C ARG A 18 -19.67 -2.73 7.74
N PRO A 19 -20.98 -3.05 7.85
CA PRO A 19 -21.83 -2.47 8.90
C PRO A 19 -21.31 -2.73 10.32
N ASP A 20 -20.77 -3.93 10.56
CA ASP A 20 -20.16 -4.38 11.83
C ASP A 20 -18.89 -3.61 12.21
N CYS A 21 -18.19 -3.05 11.22
CA CYS A 21 -16.94 -2.32 11.40
C CYS A 21 -17.12 -0.80 11.49
N SER A 22 -18.32 -0.28 11.22
CA SER A 22 -18.59 1.16 11.07
C SER A 22 -18.18 2.03 12.26
N GLN A 23 -18.27 1.50 13.49
CA GLN A 23 -17.87 2.22 14.71
C GLN A 23 -16.34 2.27 14.94
N ASN A 24 -15.58 1.38 14.29
CA ASN A 24 -14.14 1.22 14.48
C ASN A 24 -13.31 1.94 13.41
N VAL A 25 -13.95 2.48 12.37
CA VAL A 25 -13.28 3.21 11.29
C VAL A 25 -13.34 4.71 11.56
N PRO A 26 -12.22 5.46 11.44
CA PRO A 26 -12.25 6.91 11.54
C PRO A 26 -13.22 7.51 10.50
N ASN A 27 -14.09 8.41 10.94
CA ASN A 27 -14.96 9.16 10.02
C ASN A 27 -14.14 10.05 9.09
N THR A 28 -14.44 10.05 7.78
CA THR A 28 -13.85 11.01 6.84
C THR A 28 -14.12 12.45 7.25
N LYS A 29 -13.04 13.25 7.26
CA LYS A 29 -13.10 14.70 7.40
C LYS A 29 -13.20 15.39 6.03
N PHE A 30 -12.80 14.70 4.96
CA PHE A 30 -12.93 15.20 3.60
C PHE A 30 -14.40 15.21 3.15
N LYS A 31 -14.82 16.34 2.58
CA LYS A 31 -16.17 16.54 2.05
C LYS A 31 -16.10 17.04 0.62
N ILE A 32 -16.94 16.49 -0.25
CA ILE A 32 -17.09 16.96 -1.63
C ILE A 32 -17.72 18.35 -1.59
N LYS A 33 -16.98 19.34 -2.09
CA LYS A 33 -17.39 20.76 -2.09
C LYS A 33 -17.73 21.19 -3.50
N ALA A 34 -19.00 21.48 -3.74
CA ALA A 34 -19.47 22.02 -5.01
C ALA A 34 -18.63 23.23 -5.43
N GLY A 35 -18.22 23.27 -6.70
CA GLY A 35 -17.37 24.33 -7.25
C GLY A 35 -15.86 24.19 -6.95
N LYS A 36 -15.48 23.58 -5.81
CA LYS A 36 -14.08 23.41 -5.39
C LYS A 36 -13.48 22.07 -5.81
N THR A 37 -14.16 20.96 -5.53
CA THR A 37 -13.71 19.60 -5.92
C THR A 37 -13.68 19.47 -7.44
N LEU A 38 -12.64 18.83 -7.99
CA LEU A 38 -12.54 18.55 -9.42
C LEU A 38 -13.67 17.60 -9.82
N SER A 39 -14.65 18.11 -10.55
CA SER A 39 -15.79 17.34 -11.03
C SER A 39 -15.51 16.67 -12.37
N VAL A 40 -16.28 15.63 -12.68
CA VAL A 40 -16.23 14.92 -13.98
C VAL A 40 -16.30 15.88 -15.17
N ARG A 41 -17.24 16.85 -15.12
CA ARG A 41 -17.36 17.87 -16.17
C ARG A 41 -16.09 18.70 -16.34
N LYS A 42 -15.46 19.11 -15.24
CA LYS A 42 -14.23 19.92 -15.29
C LYS A 42 -13.01 19.10 -15.70
N TRP A 43 -13.00 17.81 -15.37
CA TRP A 43 -11.98 16.87 -15.82
C TRP A 43 -12.00 16.72 -17.34
N HIS A 44 -13.14 16.38 -17.93
CA HIS A 44 -13.23 16.25 -19.39
C HIS A 44 -12.99 17.57 -20.13
N ALA A 45 -13.43 18.69 -19.57
CA ALA A 45 -13.18 20.01 -20.15
C ALA A 45 -11.70 20.46 -20.09
N ALA A 46 -10.84 19.76 -19.35
CA ALA A 46 -9.41 20.06 -19.27
C ALA A 46 -8.59 19.43 -20.42
N PHE A 47 -9.23 18.59 -21.24
CA PHE A 47 -8.57 17.98 -22.39
C PHE A 47 -8.79 18.80 -23.67
N THR A 48 -7.77 18.85 -24.52
CA THR A 48 -7.89 19.31 -25.90
C THR A 48 -8.66 18.29 -26.74
N ARG A 49 -9.00 18.65 -27.99
CA ARG A 49 -9.69 17.74 -28.92
C ARG A 49 -8.89 16.45 -29.16
N ASP A 50 -7.58 16.56 -29.23
CA ASP A 50 -6.68 15.43 -29.51
C ASP A 50 -6.30 14.66 -28.22
N GLY A 51 -6.67 15.19 -27.05
CA GLY A 51 -6.52 14.51 -25.77
C GLY A 51 -5.34 14.95 -24.91
N CYS A 52 -4.67 16.06 -25.22
CA CYS A 52 -3.66 16.63 -24.34
C CYS A 52 -4.35 17.28 -23.12
N LEU A 53 -3.79 17.09 -21.93
CA LEU A 53 -4.34 17.54 -20.66
C LEU A 53 -3.72 18.88 -20.22
N ASP A 54 -4.56 19.88 -19.94
CA ASP A 54 -4.17 21.05 -19.14
C ASP A 54 -3.97 20.65 -17.67
N ILE A 55 -2.80 20.06 -17.40
CA ILE A 55 -2.44 19.55 -16.08
C ILE A 55 -2.34 20.69 -15.05
N ALA A 56 -1.93 21.89 -15.44
CA ALA A 56 -1.80 23.02 -14.53
C ALA A 56 -3.16 23.42 -13.94
N SER A 57 -4.20 23.54 -14.78
CA SER A 57 -5.57 23.80 -14.35
C SER A 57 -6.12 22.69 -13.45
N VAL A 58 -5.83 21.43 -13.78
CA VAL A 58 -6.24 20.27 -12.98
C VAL A 58 -5.59 20.29 -11.60
N LEU A 59 -4.26 20.39 -11.52
CA LEU A 59 -3.51 20.43 -10.26
C LEU A 59 -4.02 21.55 -9.34
N SER A 60 -4.20 22.74 -9.91
CA SER A 60 -4.72 23.91 -9.19
C SER A 60 -6.12 23.66 -8.58
N ARG A 61 -6.95 22.81 -9.21
CA ARG A 61 -8.26 22.43 -8.67
C ARG A 61 -8.16 21.36 -7.60
N ILE A 62 -7.32 20.35 -7.82
CA ILE A 62 -7.08 19.30 -6.82
C ILE A 62 -6.58 19.93 -5.52
N GLN A 63 -5.67 20.90 -5.60
CA GLN A 63 -5.19 21.63 -4.42
C GLN A 63 -6.30 22.37 -3.64
N ARG A 64 -7.37 22.82 -4.31
CA ARG A 64 -8.46 23.58 -3.67
C ARG A 64 -9.54 22.70 -3.05
N GLY A 65 -9.73 21.49 -3.54
CA GLY A 65 -10.89 20.68 -3.15
C GLY A 65 -10.82 19.19 -3.45
N GLY A 66 -9.66 18.67 -3.84
CA GLY A 66 -9.44 17.26 -4.17
C GLY A 66 -10.13 16.81 -5.45
N VAL A 67 -10.10 15.50 -5.67
CA VAL A 67 -10.71 14.83 -6.83
C VAL A 67 -12.06 14.22 -6.45
N HIS A 68 -13.05 14.31 -7.35
CA HIS A 68 -14.31 13.60 -7.18
C HIS A 68 -14.09 12.08 -7.29
N PRO A 69 -14.65 11.25 -6.38
CA PRO A 69 -14.31 9.81 -6.32
C PRO A 69 -14.47 9.04 -7.63
N THR A 70 -15.45 9.40 -8.45
CA THR A 70 -15.77 8.69 -9.71
C THR A 70 -14.72 8.84 -10.82
N ILE A 71 -13.87 9.85 -10.76
CA ILE A 71 -12.81 10.10 -11.77
C ILE A 71 -11.41 9.91 -11.19
N ARG A 72 -11.32 9.46 -9.92
CA ARG A 72 -10.07 9.40 -9.19
C ARG A 72 -9.07 8.44 -9.86
N GLY A 73 -9.54 7.28 -10.34
CA GLY A 73 -8.70 6.33 -11.08
C GLY A 73 -8.01 6.97 -12.29
N GLU A 74 -8.79 7.58 -13.19
CA GLU A 74 -8.27 8.27 -14.38
C GLU A 74 -7.29 9.40 -14.02
N VAL A 75 -7.63 10.22 -13.01
CA VAL A 75 -6.76 11.33 -12.59
C VAL A 75 -5.44 10.81 -12.01
N TRP A 76 -5.48 9.70 -11.24
CA TRP A 76 -4.30 9.13 -10.62
C TRP A 76 -3.31 8.56 -11.64
N GLU A 77 -3.78 8.06 -12.79
CA GLU A 77 -2.89 7.67 -13.89
C GLU A 77 -2.00 8.86 -14.35
N PHE A 78 -2.49 10.10 -14.31
CA PHE A 78 -1.66 11.28 -14.58
C PHE A 78 -0.82 11.69 -13.37
N LEU A 79 -1.40 11.74 -12.16
CA LEU A 79 -0.66 12.17 -10.95
C LEU A 79 0.54 11.27 -10.63
N LEU A 80 0.43 9.97 -10.91
CA LEU A 80 1.50 8.99 -10.71
C LEU A 80 2.51 8.99 -11.88
N GLY A 81 2.20 9.65 -12.99
CA GLY A 81 3.04 9.68 -14.19
C GLY A 81 2.94 8.40 -15.02
N CYS A 82 1.80 7.71 -14.97
CA CYS A 82 1.48 6.66 -15.92
C CYS A 82 1.26 7.26 -17.31
N PHE A 83 0.64 8.43 -17.41
CA PHE A 83 0.48 9.16 -18.67
C PHE A 83 1.16 10.52 -18.62
N ASP A 84 1.76 10.89 -19.75
CA ASP A 84 2.27 12.24 -19.97
C ASP A 84 1.09 13.19 -20.26
N PRO A 85 0.98 14.36 -19.62
CA PRO A 85 -0.08 15.32 -19.91
C PRO A 85 -0.14 15.77 -21.38
N GLY A 86 0.99 15.80 -22.08
CA GLY A 86 1.07 16.12 -23.50
C GLY A 86 0.60 15.00 -24.44
N SER A 87 0.39 13.78 -23.93
CA SER A 87 -0.02 12.64 -24.76
C SER A 87 -1.42 12.81 -25.35
N THR A 88 -1.67 12.22 -26.51
CA THR A 88 -3.00 12.13 -27.13
C THR A 88 -3.82 10.97 -26.57
N PHE A 89 -5.10 10.88 -26.93
CA PHE A 89 -5.92 9.70 -26.58
C PHE A 89 -5.33 8.40 -27.16
N ASP A 90 -4.98 8.41 -28.44
CA ASP A 90 -4.46 7.23 -29.14
C ASP A 90 -3.13 6.76 -28.56
N GLU A 91 -2.23 7.69 -28.23
CA GLU A 91 -0.95 7.37 -27.59
C GLU A 91 -1.16 6.72 -26.21
N ARG A 92 -2.12 7.21 -25.41
CA ARG A 92 -2.43 6.61 -24.12
C ARG A 92 -3.02 5.22 -24.25
N ASP A 93 -3.88 5.00 -25.24
CA ASP A 93 -4.45 3.67 -25.49
C ASP A 93 -3.36 2.68 -25.94
N GLN A 94 -2.42 3.11 -26.78
CA GLN A 94 -1.25 2.30 -27.14
C GLN A 94 -0.34 2.00 -25.93
N ILE A 95 -0.09 3.00 -25.07
CA ILE A 95 0.68 2.82 -23.83
C ILE A 95 -0.01 1.82 -22.92
N ARG A 96 -1.33 1.94 -22.74
CA ARG A 96 -2.15 1.05 -21.91
C ARG A 96 -2.09 -0.38 -22.42
N GLU A 97 -2.27 -0.58 -23.72
CA GLU A 97 -2.22 -1.92 -24.32
C GLU A 97 -0.84 -2.56 -24.16
N ARG A 98 0.23 -1.80 -24.46
CA ARG A 98 1.62 -2.27 -24.26
C ARG A 98 1.89 -2.67 -22.82
N ARG A 99 1.40 -1.88 -21.87
CA ARG A 99 1.56 -2.13 -20.43
C ARG A 99 0.78 -3.32 -19.94
N ARG A 100 -0.45 -3.52 -20.43
CA ARG A 100 -1.27 -4.70 -20.14
C ARG A 100 -0.62 -5.96 -20.66
N MET A 101 -0.13 -5.96 -21.89
CA MET A 101 0.65 -7.07 -22.46
C MET A 101 1.91 -7.36 -21.65
N GLN A 102 2.66 -6.32 -21.26
CA GLN A 102 3.89 -6.50 -20.48
C GLN A 102 3.60 -7.12 -19.11
N TYR A 103 2.57 -6.63 -18.41
CA TYR A 103 2.16 -7.18 -17.13
C TYR A 103 1.71 -8.65 -17.28
N ALA A 104 0.92 -8.96 -18.30
CA ALA A 104 0.49 -10.33 -18.57
C ALA A 104 1.67 -11.29 -18.78
N ARG A 105 2.72 -10.87 -19.51
CA ARG A 105 3.94 -11.67 -19.68
C ARG A 105 4.64 -11.94 -18.34
N TRP A 106 4.82 -10.90 -17.52
CA TRP A 106 5.44 -11.06 -16.19
C TRP A 106 4.61 -11.93 -15.26
N LYS A 107 3.28 -11.81 -15.33
CA LYS A 107 2.37 -12.66 -14.56
C LYS A 107 2.48 -14.12 -15.00
N GLU A 108 2.58 -14.39 -16.30
CA GLU A 108 2.78 -15.76 -16.81
C GLU A 108 4.14 -16.33 -16.41
N GLU A 109 5.21 -15.53 -16.47
CA GLU A 109 6.54 -15.93 -15.98
C GLU A 109 6.50 -16.31 -14.48
N CYS A 110 5.83 -15.50 -13.66
CA CYS A 110 5.62 -15.81 -12.25
C CYS A 110 4.81 -17.09 -12.05
N LYS A 111 3.82 -17.34 -12.92
CA LYS A 111 2.96 -18.52 -12.88
C LYS A 111 3.68 -19.81 -13.32
N GLU A 112 4.63 -19.72 -14.25
CA GLU A 112 5.51 -20.83 -14.61
C GLU A 112 6.41 -21.22 -13.43
N MET A 113 6.88 -20.25 -12.64
CA MET A 113 7.64 -20.52 -11.42
C MET A 113 6.76 -21.03 -10.27
N ASP A 114 5.54 -20.49 -10.11
CA ASP A 114 4.58 -20.92 -9.11
C ASP A 114 3.13 -20.81 -9.60
N SER A 115 2.46 -21.95 -9.73
CA SER A 115 1.13 -22.06 -10.34
C SER A 115 0.01 -21.34 -9.56
N HIS A 116 0.25 -20.88 -8.34
CA HIS A 116 -0.72 -20.09 -7.59
C HIS A 116 -0.88 -18.68 -8.16
N VAL A 117 0.15 -18.11 -8.79
CA VAL A 117 0.07 -16.77 -9.40
C VAL A 117 -0.97 -16.75 -10.51
N GLY A 118 -1.98 -15.89 -10.38
CA GLY A 118 -3.09 -15.80 -11.32
C GLY A 118 -4.14 -16.91 -11.21
N SER A 119 -4.05 -17.80 -10.21
CA SER A 119 -4.99 -18.90 -10.03
C SER A 119 -6.28 -18.53 -9.28
N GLY A 120 -6.35 -17.34 -8.67
CA GLY A 120 -7.40 -17.00 -7.71
C GLY A 120 -7.10 -17.45 -6.27
N LYS A 121 -6.05 -18.25 -6.07
CA LYS A 121 -5.62 -18.74 -4.75
C LYS A 121 -4.47 -17.91 -4.20
N ILE A 122 -4.41 -17.81 -2.87
CA ILE A 122 -3.34 -17.11 -2.16
C ILE A 122 -2.56 -18.07 -1.27
N ILE A 123 -1.25 -17.86 -1.19
CA ILE A 123 -0.35 -18.63 -0.33
C ILE A 123 -0.28 -17.95 1.04
N THR A 124 -0.56 -18.69 2.12
CA THR A 124 -0.48 -18.15 3.49
C THR A 124 0.49 -18.89 4.41
N ALA A 125 1.05 -20.00 3.94
CA ALA A 125 2.09 -20.77 4.60
C ALA A 125 3.33 -20.90 3.70
N PRO A 126 4.54 -21.07 4.28
CA PRO A 126 5.74 -21.34 3.51
C PRO A 126 5.55 -22.58 2.62
N ILE A 127 5.89 -22.46 1.34
CA ILE A 127 5.81 -23.54 0.35
C ILE A 127 7.14 -24.26 0.13
N ILE A 128 8.25 -23.59 0.48
CA ILE A 128 9.61 -24.10 0.35
C ILE A 128 10.41 -23.81 1.63
N THR A 129 11.45 -24.61 1.88
CA THR A 129 12.47 -24.33 2.90
C THR A 129 13.46 -23.26 2.42
N GLU A 130 14.27 -22.73 3.34
CA GLU A 130 15.36 -21.79 3.00
C GLU A 130 16.37 -22.39 2.00
N ASP A 131 16.53 -23.72 2.03
CA ASP A 131 17.39 -24.47 1.11
C ASP A 131 16.71 -24.77 -0.25
N GLY A 132 15.48 -24.32 -0.46
CA GLY A 132 14.74 -24.49 -1.72
C GLY A 132 13.98 -25.81 -1.86
N PHE A 133 13.87 -26.63 -0.80
CA PHE A 133 13.11 -27.88 -0.87
C PHE A 133 11.61 -27.64 -0.68
N PRO A 134 10.72 -28.26 -1.49
CA PRO A 134 9.27 -28.16 -1.30
C PRO A 134 8.80 -28.74 0.03
N ILE A 135 7.86 -28.06 0.70
CA ILE A 135 7.24 -28.53 1.96
C ILE A 135 6.04 -29.42 1.63
N LYS A 136 6.00 -30.63 2.22
CA LYS A 136 5.07 -31.72 1.82
C LYS A 136 3.60 -31.56 2.21
N ASP A 137 3.22 -30.52 2.93
CA ASP A 137 1.80 -30.17 3.18
C ASP A 137 1.71 -28.72 3.69
N PRO A 138 1.63 -27.71 2.81
CA PRO A 138 1.45 -26.32 3.22
C PRO A 138 0.02 -26.15 3.76
N LEU A 139 -0.11 -25.97 5.08
CA LEU A 139 -1.41 -25.66 5.68
C LEU A 139 -1.96 -24.33 5.12
N VAL A 140 -3.09 -24.44 4.41
CA VAL A 140 -4.10 -23.42 4.06
C VAL A 140 -3.85 -22.58 2.79
N LEU A 141 -4.49 -23.05 1.70
CA LEU A 141 -4.93 -22.28 0.55
C LEU A 141 -6.35 -21.75 0.83
N LEU A 142 -6.58 -20.43 0.68
CA LEU A 142 -7.95 -19.92 0.57
C LEU A 142 -8.39 -20.06 -0.87
N GLU A 143 -9.26 -21.03 -1.14
CA GLU A 143 -9.85 -21.22 -2.46
C GLU A 143 -10.95 -20.18 -2.71
N ALA A 144 -10.87 -19.53 -3.86
CA ALA A 144 -11.83 -18.53 -4.30
C ALA A 144 -12.81 -19.06 -5.35
N THR A 145 -13.38 -20.25 -5.17
CA THR A 145 -14.48 -20.73 -6.02
C THR A 145 -15.41 -21.67 -5.26
N SER A 146 -16.72 -21.41 -5.32
CA SER A 146 -17.78 -22.39 -5.02
C SER A 146 -18.04 -23.23 -6.27
N ASP A 147 -17.97 -24.56 -6.08
CA ASP A 147 -18.52 -25.70 -6.84
C ASP A 147 -18.33 -25.78 -8.37
N THR A 148 -17.59 -26.79 -8.83
CA THR A 148 -18.14 -28.02 -9.45
C THR A 148 -17.02 -29.01 -9.83
N GLN A 149 -17.21 -30.26 -9.40
CA GLN A 149 -16.58 -31.52 -9.83
C GLN A 149 -15.12 -31.80 -9.44
N GLY A 150 -15.01 -32.63 -8.40
CA GLY A 150 -13.81 -33.37 -8.06
C GLY A 150 -13.32 -34.21 -9.25
N THR A 151 -12.01 -34.15 -9.46
CA THR A 151 -11.30 -35.17 -10.22
C THR A 151 -10.22 -35.72 -9.30
N SER A 152 -10.35 -37.02 -9.06
CA SER A 152 -9.50 -37.86 -8.24
C SER A 152 -8.02 -37.67 -8.58
N ILE A 153 -7.18 -37.50 -7.56
CA ILE A 153 -5.72 -37.58 -7.68
C ILE A 153 -5.38 -39.02 -8.05
N ALA A 154 -5.02 -39.24 -9.31
CA ALA A 154 -4.41 -40.48 -9.76
C ALA A 154 -2.93 -40.47 -9.34
N THR A 155 -2.58 -41.40 -8.46
CA THR A 155 -1.21 -41.81 -8.16
C THR A 155 -0.59 -42.47 -9.40
N GLY A 156 0.28 -41.74 -10.10
CA GLY A 156 1.15 -42.27 -11.15
C GLY A 156 2.60 -42.22 -10.69
N ASN A 157 3.21 -43.39 -10.50
CA ASN A 157 4.59 -43.55 -10.05
C ASN A 157 5.56 -43.67 -11.24
N SER A 158 6.80 -43.21 -11.02
CA SER A 158 8.06 -43.60 -11.68
C SER A 158 8.48 -42.90 -12.98
N GLY A 159 9.57 -42.13 -12.87
CA GLY A 159 10.44 -41.71 -13.96
C GLY A 159 11.68 -41.00 -13.42
N ASN A 160 12.79 -41.74 -13.33
CA ASN A 160 14.12 -41.28 -12.91
C ASN A 160 14.57 -40.01 -13.63
N GLY A 161 15.03 -39.03 -12.87
CA GLY A 161 15.72 -37.84 -13.36
C GLY A 161 16.07 -36.93 -12.20
N ILE A 162 17.12 -37.27 -11.45
CA ILE A 162 17.78 -36.32 -10.54
C ILE A 162 18.51 -35.31 -11.45
N GLU A 163 17.77 -34.40 -12.06
CA GLU A 163 18.33 -33.12 -12.48
C GLU A 163 18.28 -32.21 -11.25
N ASN A 164 19.44 -32.05 -10.61
CA ASN A 164 19.73 -30.94 -9.71
C ASN A 164 19.56 -29.61 -10.48
N ARG A 165 18.33 -29.16 -10.74
CA ARG A 165 18.07 -27.74 -10.87
C ARG A 165 18.00 -27.21 -9.46
N VAL A 166 19.15 -26.82 -8.92
CA VAL A 166 19.17 -25.83 -7.84
C VAL A 166 18.25 -24.72 -8.33
N LEU A 167 17.08 -24.53 -7.70
CA LEU A 167 16.24 -23.39 -8.00
C LEU A 167 17.15 -22.16 -7.91
N ASP A 168 17.17 -21.34 -8.97
CA ASP A 168 18.00 -20.13 -8.95
C ASP A 168 17.71 -19.39 -7.65
N LYS A 169 18.75 -18.99 -6.92
CA LYS A 169 18.63 -18.36 -5.60
C LYS A 169 17.55 -17.26 -5.55
N GLN A 170 17.39 -16.55 -6.66
CA GLN A 170 16.37 -15.51 -6.84
C GLN A 170 14.93 -16.04 -6.80
N ILE A 171 14.67 -17.22 -7.36
CA ILE A 171 13.37 -17.88 -7.33
C ILE A 171 13.06 -18.34 -5.91
N ILE A 172 14.06 -18.88 -5.21
CA ILE A 172 13.93 -19.27 -3.79
C ILE A 172 13.56 -18.04 -2.96
N ASP A 173 14.36 -16.98 -3.04
CA ASP A 173 14.14 -15.74 -2.29
C ASP A 173 12.74 -15.17 -2.56
N TRP A 174 12.31 -15.13 -3.84
CA TRP A 174 10.96 -14.69 -4.21
C TRP A 174 9.87 -15.59 -3.63
N LYS A 175 9.96 -16.91 -3.77
CA LYS A 175 8.98 -17.87 -3.23
C LYS A 175 8.86 -17.79 -1.71
N LEU A 176 9.97 -17.53 -1.00
CA LEU A 176 9.96 -17.30 0.44
C LEU A 176 9.13 -16.07 0.83
N THR A 177 8.99 -15.07 -0.04
CA THR A 177 8.15 -13.89 0.25
C THR A 177 6.64 -14.11 0.06
N LEU A 178 6.23 -15.08 -0.78
CA LEU A 178 4.83 -15.22 -1.22
C LEU A 178 3.83 -15.44 -0.06
N HIS A 179 4.22 -16.22 0.94
CA HIS A 179 3.37 -16.46 2.11
C HIS A 179 3.18 -15.20 2.95
N GLN A 180 4.24 -14.40 3.12
CA GLN A 180 4.19 -13.14 3.85
C GLN A 180 3.27 -12.14 3.12
N ILE A 181 3.33 -12.09 1.78
CA ILE A 181 2.39 -11.32 0.97
C ILE A 181 0.96 -11.76 1.25
N GLY A 182 0.67 -13.06 1.25
CA GLY A 182 -0.69 -13.56 1.52
C GLY A 182 -1.20 -13.20 2.91
N LEU A 183 -0.36 -13.31 3.95
CA LEU A 183 -0.72 -12.90 5.30
C LEU A 183 -1.02 -11.40 5.39
N ASP A 184 -0.23 -10.56 4.73
CA ASP A 184 -0.42 -9.10 4.69
C ASP A 184 -1.66 -8.70 3.86
N VAL A 185 -1.90 -9.35 2.72
CA VAL A 185 -3.10 -9.16 1.89
C VAL A 185 -4.35 -9.48 2.69
N LEU A 186 -4.38 -10.62 3.39
CA LEU A 186 -5.54 -10.99 4.19
C LEU A 186 -5.86 -10.01 5.29
N ARG A 187 -4.90 -9.24 5.81
CA ARG A 187 -5.11 -8.21 6.85
C ARG A 187 -5.26 -6.78 6.31
N THR A 188 -5.26 -6.61 4.99
CA THR A 188 -5.38 -5.29 4.35
C THR A 188 -6.85 -4.86 4.31
N ASP A 189 -7.14 -3.67 4.83
CA ASP A 189 -8.45 -2.98 4.77
C ASP A 189 -9.70 -3.88 4.92
N ARG A 190 -9.66 -4.86 5.84
CA ARG A 190 -10.74 -5.84 6.10
C ARG A 190 -12.11 -5.22 6.38
N THR A 191 -12.13 -3.98 6.87
CA THR A 191 -13.35 -3.24 7.18
C THR A 191 -14.08 -2.79 5.93
N MET A 192 -13.48 -2.84 4.73
CA MET A 192 -14.12 -2.43 3.48
C MET A 192 -14.88 -3.60 2.85
N VAL A 193 -16.09 -3.32 2.35
CA VAL A 193 -16.91 -4.29 1.59
C VAL A 193 -16.19 -4.76 0.31
N PHE A 194 -15.32 -3.90 -0.26
CA PHE A 194 -14.53 -4.24 -1.45
C PHE A 194 -13.71 -5.54 -1.29
N TYR A 195 -13.21 -5.83 -0.10
CA TYR A 195 -12.43 -7.03 0.22
C TYR A 195 -13.28 -8.21 0.69
N GLU A 196 -14.61 -8.16 0.56
CA GLU A 196 -15.46 -9.36 0.66
C GLU A 196 -15.36 -10.22 -0.60
N ASN A 197 -15.13 -9.58 -1.75
CA ASN A 197 -14.91 -10.30 -2.99
C ASN A 197 -13.50 -10.89 -3.01
N LYS A 198 -13.41 -12.23 -3.08
CA LYS A 198 -12.15 -12.97 -3.14
C LYS A 198 -11.33 -12.65 -4.39
N ASP A 199 -11.96 -12.28 -5.50
CA ASP A 199 -11.25 -11.86 -6.72
C ASP A 199 -10.41 -10.61 -6.46
N ASN A 200 -10.92 -9.67 -5.67
CA ASN A 200 -10.18 -8.45 -5.30
C ASN A 200 -9.00 -8.75 -4.38
N ILE A 201 -9.15 -9.75 -3.50
CA ILE A 201 -8.07 -10.23 -2.63
C ILE A 201 -6.98 -10.91 -3.47
N SER A 202 -7.36 -11.81 -4.39
CA SER A 202 -6.41 -12.47 -5.30
C SER A 202 -5.70 -11.46 -6.20
N LYS A 203 -6.44 -10.48 -6.74
CA LYS A 203 -5.89 -9.40 -7.55
C LYS A 203 -4.82 -8.60 -6.79
N LEU A 204 -5.05 -8.32 -5.51
CA LEU A 204 -4.06 -7.65 -4.67
C LEU A 204 -2.80 -8.51 -4.50
N TRP A 205 -2.98 -9.80 -4.24
CA TRP A 205 -1.88 -10.74 -4.04
C TRP A 205 -1.05 -10.92 -5.32
N ASP A 206 -1.70 -11.11 -6.48
CA ASP A 206 -1.04 -11.25 -7.78
C ASP A 206 -0.17 -10.03 -8.11
N ILE A 207 -0.70 -8.81 -7.95
CA ILE A 207 0.05 -7.57 -8.22
C ILE A 207 1.31 -7.49 -7.35
N LEU A 208 1.20 -7.83 -6.06
CA LEU A 208 2.32 -7.78 -5.12
C LEU A 208 3.35 -8.88 -5.41
N ALA A 209 2.90 -10.09 -5.74
CA ALA A 209 3.76 -11.21 -6.11
C ALA A 209 4.56 -10.88 -7.37
N VAL A 210 3.91 -10.35 -8.42
CA VAL A 210 4.57 -9.91 -9.65
C VAL A 210 5.53 -8.76 -9.36
N TYR A 211 5.13 -7.75 -8.57
CA TYR A 211 6.02 -6.63 -8.24
C TYR A 211 7.29 -7.09 -7.52
N ALA A 212 7.17 -8.00 -6.54
CA ALA A 212 8.30 -8.54 -5.81
C ALA A 212 9.31 -9.28 -6.71
N TRP A 213 8.84 -9.87 -7.81
CA TRP A 213 9.72 -10.49 -8.81
C TRP A 213 10.44 -9.47 -9.70
N ILE A 214 9.73 -8.42 -10.11
CA ILE A 214 10.25 -7.41 -11.05
C ILE A 214 11.24 -6.46 -10.39
N ASP A 215 10.94 -5.97 -9.18
CA ASP A 215 11.77 -5.00 -8.46
C ASP A 215 12.60 -5.67 -7.36
N LYS A 216 13.57 -6.51 -7.74
CA LYS A 216 14.35 -7.36 -6.81
C LYS A 216 15.15 -6.57 -5.76
N GLU A 217 15.53 -5.32 -6.07
CA GLU A 217 16.23 -4.45 -5.11
C GLU A 217 15.35 -4.10 -3.90
N VAL A 218 14.04 -3.97 -4.13
CA VAL A 218 13.07 -3.61 -3.10
C VAL A 218 12.37 -4.88 -2.57
N GLY A 219 12.08 -5.82 -3.47
CA GLY A 219 11.29 -7.01 -3.20
C GLY A 219 9.91 -6.66 -2.63
N TYR A 220 9.44 -7.50 -1.73
CA TYR A 220 8.26 -7.22 -0.92
C TYR A 220 8.65 -6.77 0.49
N CYS A 221 8.14 -5.62 0.90
CA CYS A 221 8.25 -5.13 2.27
C CYS A 221 6.87 -5.03 2.92
N GLN A 222 6.80 -5.38 4.20
CA GLN A 222 5.56 -5.27 4.96
C GLN A 222 5.01 -3.83 4.91
N GLY A 223 3.72 -3.71 4.54
CA GLY A 223 3.04 -2.43 4.34
C GLY A 223 2.81 -2.07 2.88
N MET A 224 3.48 -2.73 1.92
CA MET A 224 3.20 -2.54 0.49
C MET A 224 1.77 -2.92 0.10
N SER A 225 1.14 -3.86 0.81
CA SER A 225 -0.27 -4.19 0.57
C SER A 225 -1.21 -3.02 0.87
N ASP A 226 -0.90 -2.22 1.89
CA ASP A 226 -1.64 -0.98 2.21
C ASP A 226 -1.44 0.11 1.16
N LEU A 227 -0.27 0.11 0.51
CA LEU A 227 0.03 1.02 -0.59
C LEU A 227 -0.66 0.63 -1.90
N CYS A 228 -0.75 -0.68 -2.17
CA CYS A 228 -1.38 -1.22 -3.36
C CYS A 228 -2.92 -1.24 -3.26
N SER A 229 -3.48 -1.29 -2.05
CA SER A 229 -4.93 -1.32 -1.82
C SER A 229 -5.69 -0.19 -2.55
N PRO A 230 -5.31 1.10 -2.42
CA PRO A 230 -5.90 2.16 -3.22
C PRO A 230 -5.89 1.91 -4.73
N MET A 231 -4.84 1.31 -5.28
CA MET A 231 -4.72 1.12 -6.73
C MET A 231 -5.78 0.16 -7.25
N ILE A 232 -6.00 -0.96 -6.56
CA ILE A 232 -6.99 -1.95 -7.00
C ILE A 232 -8.43 -1.49 -6.78
N VAL A 233 -8.67 -0.62 -5.79
CA VAL A 233 -9.99 -0.05 -5.51
C VAL A 233 -10.35 1.02 -6.55
N LEU A 234 -9.35 1.78 -7.03
CA LEU A 234 -9.56 2.87 -7.98
C LEU A 234 -9.52 2.42 -9.45
N LEU A 235 -8.81 1.33 -9.76
CA LEU A 235 -8.56 0.87 -11.12
C LEU A 235 -9.15 -0.52 -11.34
N HIS A 236 -10.09 -0.60 -12.29
CA HIS A 236 -10.80 -1.83 -12.60
C HIS A 236 -9.88 -2.92 -13.15
N ASN A 237 -8.97 -2.57 -14.07
CA ASN A 237 -8.03 -3.52 -14.64
C ASN A 237 -6.83 -3.76 -13.71
N GLU A 238 -6.38 -5.02 -13.63
CA GLU A 238 -5.25 -5.42 -12.78
C GLU A 238 -3.91 -4.84 -13.23
N ALA A 239 -3.63 -4.84 -14.53
CA ALA A 239 -2.37 -4.31 -15.04
C ALA A 239 -2.29 -2.79 -14.82
N ASP A 240 -3.39 -2.06 -15.03
CA ASP A 240 -3.42 -0.61 -14.80
C ASP A 240 -3.13 -0.29 -13.31
N ALA A 241 -3.69 -1.09 -12.40
CA ALA A 241 -3.42 -1.01 -10.97
C ALA A 241 -1.95 -1.33 -10.64
N PHE A 242 -1.39 -2.38 -11.25
CA PHE A 242 0.04 -2.72 -11.12
C PHE A 242 0.93 -1.55 -11.55
N TRP A 243 0.68 -0.94 -12.71
CA TRP A 243 1.52 0.16 -13.20
C TRP A 243 1.40 1.42 -12.34
N CYS A 244 0.21 1.71 -11.81
CA CYS A 244 0.05 2.81 -10.85
C CYS A 244 0.79 2.51 -9.53
N PHE A 245 0.72 1.28 -9.03
CA PHE A 245 1.46 0.84 -7.85
C PHE A 245 2.98 0.92 -8.07
N GLU A 246 3.47 0.43 -9.20
CA GLU A 246 4.89 0.46 -9.58
C GLU A 246 5.42 1.90 -9.62
N ARG A 247 4.66 2.84 -10.21
CA ARG A 247 5.01 4.27 -10.23
C ARG A 247 5.02 4.91 -8.85
N LEU A 248 4.08 4.52 -7.98
CA LEU A 248 4.09 4.94 -6.58
C LEU A 248 5.36 4.44 -5.90
N MET A 249 5.68 3.16 -6.06
CA MET A 249 6.85 2.54 -5.44
C MET A 249 8.15 3.16 -5.93
N ARG A 250 8.29 3.53 -7.22
CA ARG A 250 9.46 4.29 -7.69
C ARG A 250 9.72 5.56 -6.90
N ARG A 251 8.67 6.28 -6.48
CA ARG A 251 8.79 7.49 -5.65
C ARG A 251 9.10 7.16 -4.20
N LEU A 252 8.63 6.03 -3.70
CA LEU A 252 8.81 5.57 -2.33
C LEU A 252 10.05 4.69 -2.13
N ARG A 253 10.78 4.33 -3.19
CA ARG A 253 11.96 3.45 -3.12
C ARG A 253 12.94 3.87 -2.02
N GLY A 254 13.18 5.17 -1.87
CA GLY A 254 14.03 5.70 -0.79
C GLY A 254 13.56 5.33 0.61
N ASN A 255 12.26 5.23 0.85
CA ASN A 255 11.68 4.87 2.15
C ASN A 255 11.88 3.38 2.49
N PHE A 256 11.87 2.51 1.47
CA PHE A 256 11.97 1.06 1.62
C PHE A 256 13.39 0.52 1.52
N ARG A 257 14.36 1.36 1.12
CA ARG A 257 15.77 0.99 1.16
C ARG A 257 16.25 0.96 2.61
N CYS A 258 16.54 -0.24 3.10
CA CYS A 258 17.36 -0.43 4.29
C CYS A 258 18.83 -0.52 3.85
N THR A 259 19.65 0.40 4.33
CA THR A 259 21.12 0.29 4.19
C THR A 259 21.71 -0.15 5.52
N GLN A 260 22.95 -0.65 5.52
CA GLN A 260 23.65 -1.08 6.74
C GLN A 260 23.78 0.03 7.81
N GLN A 261 23.51 1.29 7.45
CA GLN A 261 23.75 2.47 8.30
C GLN A 261 22.52 3.35 8.53
N SER A 262 21.41 3.16 7.79
CA SER A 262 20.18 3.94 7.99
C SER A 262 18.93 3.25 7.44
N VAL A 263 17.79 3.52 8.07
CA VAL A 263 16.47 3.12 7.56
C VAL A 263 15.95 4.26 6.68
N GLY A 264 15.44 3.96 5.48
CA GLY A 264 15.09 4.98 4.47
C GLY A 264 14.18 6.15 4.92
N VAL A 265 13.39 5.95 5.97
CA VAL A 265 12.47 6.96 6.53
C VAL A 265 13.11 7.80 7.65
N GLU A 266 14.30 7.44 8.14
CA GLU A 266 14.96 8.11 9.27
C GLU A 266 15.16 9.61 9.04
N ASN A 267 15.61 10.01 7.84
CA ASN A 267 15.73 11.42 7.47
C ASN A 267 14.37 12.15 7.55
N GLN A 268 13.26 11.49 7.20
CA GLN A 268 11.92 12.08 7.30
C GLN A 268 11.48 12.24 8.77
N LEU A 269 11.87 11.31 9.64
CA LEU A 269 11.63 11.40 11.09
C LEU A 269 12.44 12.53 11.72
N GLN A 270 13.72 12.67 11.34
CA GLN A 270 14.58 13.77 11.81
C GLN A 270 14.05 15.13 11.35
N HIS A 271 13.60 15.23 10.09
CA HIS A 271 12.92 16.43 9.61
C HIS A 271 11.62 16.72 10.38
N LEU A 272 10.83 15.68 10.68
CA LEU A 272 9.64 15.83 11.53
C LEU A 272 10.00 16.35 12.92
N ALA A 273 11.04 15.79 13.55
CA ALA A 273 11.52 16.22 14.86
C ALA A 273 11.90 17.71 14.84
N SER A 274 12.67 18.13 13.84
CA SER A 274 13.10 19.52 13.64
C SER A 274 11.89 20.46 13.46
N ILE A 275 10.90 20.04 12.66
CA ILE A 275 9.67 20.82 12.46
C ILE A 275 8.91 20.97 13.79
N ILE A 276 8.78 19.90 14.58
CA ILE A 276 8.05 19.96 15.85
C ILE A 276 8.78 20.76 16.91
N GLN A 277 10.10 20.69 16.94
CA GLN A 277 10.91 21.54 17.80
C GLN A 277 10.64 23.03 17.56
N VAL A 278 10.42 23.44 16.31
CA VAL A 278 10.08 24.83 15.96
C VAL A 278 8.60 25.16 16.21
N LEU A 279 7.70 24.25 15.83
CA LEU A 279 6.25 24.50 15.92
C LEU A 279 5.68 24.40 17.33
N ASP A 280 6.19 23.47 18.13
CA ASP A 280 5.80 23.23 19.52
C ASP A 280 6.99 22.69 20.34
N PRO A 281 7.90 23.58 20.78
CA PRO A 281 9.10 23.19 21.53
C PRO A 281 8.77 22.46 22.84
N LYS A 282 7.61 22.76 23.46
CA LYS A 282 7.18 22.13 24.71
C LYS A 282 6.82 20.66 24.50
N LEU A 283 6.11 20.36 23.41
CA LEU A 283 5.80 19.00 23.00
C LEU A 283 7.07 18.22 22.65
N HIS A 284 7.97 18.81 21.85
CA HIS A 284 9.24 18.18 21.49
C HIS A 284 10.05 17.78 22.73
N GLY A 285 10.30 18.73 23.65
CA GLY A 285 11.05 18.44 24.87
C GLY A 285 10.35 17.44 25.79
N HIS A 286 9.02 17.34 25.76
CA HIS A 286 8.30 16.28 26.46
C HIS A 286 8.54 14.90 25.84
N LEU A 287 8.52 14.80 24.50
CA LEU A 287 8.82 13.55 23.79
C LEU A 287 10.27 13.11 24.02
N GLU A 288 11.23 14.04 23.99
CA GLU A 288 12.63 13.74 24.31
C GLU A 288 12.79 13.18 25.73
N ARG A 289 12.15 13.79 26.74
CA ARG A 289 12.20 13.29 28.12
C ARG A 289 11.60 11.89 28.29
N LEU A 290 10.70 11.49 27.41
CA LEU A 290 10.11 10.15 27.38
C LEU A 290 10.91 9.15 26.54
N GLY A 291 12.04 9.56 25.97
CA GLY A 291 12.86 8.72 25.07
C GLY A 291 12.28 8.58 23.66
N GLY A 292 11.35 9.44 23.25
CA GLY A 292 10.71 9.44 21.93
C GLY A 292 11.14 10.60 21.02
N GLY A 293 12.34 11.15 21.25
CA GLY A 293 12.89 12.29 20.49
C GLY A 293 13.28 11.96 19.04
N ASP A 294 13.40 10.67 18.71
CA ASP A 294 13.66 10.14 17.37
C ASP A 294 12.37 9.90 16.54
N TYR A 295 11.20 10.07 17.17
CA TYR A 295 9.88 9.92 16.55
C TYR A 295 9.64 8.55 15.89
N LEU A 296 10.28 7.48 16.38
CA LEU A 296 10.10 6.13 15.81
C LEU A 296 8.65 5.65 15.81
N PHE A 297 7.81 6.15 16.72
CA PHE A 297 6.37 5.87 16.71
C PHE A 297 5.65 6.31 15.42
N ALA A 298 6.22 7.27 14.68
CA ALA A 298 5.70 7.76 13.41
C ALA A 298 6.25 6.96 12.20
N PHE A 299 7.20 6.05 12.39
CA PHE A 299 7.83 5.27 11.32
C PHE A 299 6.80 4.65 10.36
N ARG A 300 5.82 3.93 10.92
CA ARG A 300 4.73 3.31 10.15
C ARG A 300 3.91 4.35 9.37
N MET A 301 3.68 5.53 9.95
CA MET A 301 2.90 6.59 9.31
C MET A 301 3.54 7.04 8.00
N PHE A 302 4.86 7.16 7.95
CA PHE A 302 5.56 7.55 6.72
C PHE A 302 5.72 6.38 5.75
N MET A 303 6.00 5.17 6.24
CA MET A 303 6.15 3.98 5.41
C MET A 303 4.92 3.68 4.56
N VAL A 304 3.71 3.82 5.13
CA VAL A 304 2.45 3.56 4.41
C VAL A 304 1.62 4.83 4.20
N LEU A 305 2.27 6.00 4.13
CA LEU A 305 1.64 7.29 3.80
C LEU A 305 0.33 7.57 4.57
N PHE A 306 0.36 7.36 5.89
CA PHE A 306 -0.75 7.55 6.84
C PHE A 306 -1.98 6.68 6.58
N ARG A 307 -1.90 5.65 5.71
CA ARG A 307 -3.02 4.77 5.40
C ARG A 307 -3.60 4.11 6.64
N ARG A 308 -2.79 3.72 7.61
CA ARG A 308 -3.30 3.09 8.84
C ARG A 308 -3.87 4.06 9.88
N GLU A 309 -3.87 5.36 9.60
CA GLU A 309 -4.22 6.40 10.58
C GLU A 309 -5.44 7.22 10.16
N LEU A 310 -5.83 7.12 8.89
CA LEU A 310 -6.89 7.90 8.26
C LEU A 310 -8.00 7.00 7.72
N SER A 311 -9.20 7.55 7.53
CA SER A 311 -10.22 6.88 6.72
C SER A 311 -9.69 6.63 5.30
N PHE A 312 -10.28 5.68 4.58
CA PHE A 312 -9.87 5.38 3.22
C PHE A 312 -9.99 6.64 2.33
N GLY A 313 -11.15 7.32 2.37
CA GLY A 313 -11.36 8.56 1.62
C GLY A 313 -10.38 9.68 1.97
N ASP A 314 -10.06 9.86 3.26
CA ASP A 314 -9.12 10.90 3.71
C ASP A 314 -7.68 10.60 3.28
N SER A 315 -7.28 9.33 3.21
CA SER A 315 -5.96 8.96 2.66
C SER A 315 -5.85 9.24 1.18
N LEU A 316 -6.88 8.91 0.39
CA LEU A 316 -6.86 9.23 -1.04
C LEU A 316 -6.75 10.74 -1.26
N TYR A 317 -7.50 11.53 -0.50
CA TYR A 317 -7.36 12.98 -0.53
C TYR A 317 -5.94 13.41 -0.16
N LEU A 318 -5.38 12.93 0.95
CA LEU A 318 -3.99 13.26 1.33
C LEU A 318 -3.01 12.92 0.21
N TRP A 319 -3.11 11.73 -0.38
CA TRP A 319 -2.20 11.26 -1.42
C TRP A 319 -2.30 12.10 -2.68
N GLU A 320 -3.49 12.55 -3.07
CA GLU A 320 -3.66 13.50 -4.17
C GLU A 320 -2.79 14.75 -3.97
N PHE A 321 -2.61 15.25 -2.75
CA PHE A 321 -1.70 16.38 -2.50
C PHE A 321 -0.23 15.97 -2.47
N LEU A 322 0.08 14.82 -1.87
CA LEU A 322 1.45 14.32 -1.76
C LEU A 322 2.05 14.03 -3.14
N LEU A 323 1.27 13.44 -4.04
CA LEU A 323 1.69 13.09 -5.40
C LEU A 323 2.00 14.31 -6.27
N GLN A 324 1.51 15.50 -5.91
CA GLN A 324 1.78 16.76 -6.62
C GLN A 324 3.02 17.48 -6.12
N ASN A 325 3.24 17.50 -4.80
CA ASN A 325 4.24 18.38 -4.17
C ASN A 325 5.48 17.62 -3.66
N GLY A 326 5.45 16.28 -3.66
CA GLY A 326 6.57 15.43 -3.20
C GLY A 326 6.92 15.55 -1.72
N THR A 327 6.27 16.43 -0.95
CA THR A 327 6.66 16.78 0.43
C THR A 327 5.55 16.46 1.42
N ILE A 328 5.79 15.47 2.29
CA ILE A 328 4.86 15.04 3.36
C ILE A 328 4.73 16.11 4.46
N CYS A 329 5.76 16.93 4.67
CA CYS A 329 5.87 17.87 5.80
C CYS A 329 4.75 18.92 5.90
N ILE A 330 4.12 19.30 4.79
CA ILE A 330 3.09 20.35 4.79
C ILE A 330 1.80 19.89 5.52
N PHE A 331 1.49 18.59 5.51
CA PHE A 331 0.27 18.02 6.11
C PHE A 331 0.42 17.62 7.58
N ILE A 332 1.65 17.57 8.06
CA ILE A 332 1.96 17.17 9.42
C ILE A 332 1.39 18.21 10.41
N LYS A 333 1.49 19.51 10.15
CA LYS A 333 1.03 20.55 11.10
C LYS A 333 -0.46 20.45 11.50
N PRO A 334 -1.43 20.31 10.56
CA PRO A 334 -2.84 20.09 10.94
C PRO A 334 -3.11 18.70 11.53
N TYR A 335 -2.46 17.66 10.98
CA TYR A 335 -2.66 16.27 11.38
C TYR A 335 -2.16 15.99 12.81
N LEU A 336 -0.97 16.50 13.15
CA LEU A 336 -0.39 16.37 14.48
C LEU A 336 -1.21 17.08 15.56
N ARG A 337 -1.71 18.28 15.23
CA ARG A 337 -2.52 19.10 16.15
C ARG A 337 -3.87 18.46 16.48
N GLN A 338 -4.49 17.72 15.54
CA GLN A 338 -5.80 17.10 15.77
C GLN A 338 -5.75 15.62 16.15
N ASN A 339 -4.86 14.84 15.54
CA ASN A 339 -4.91 13.38 15.63
C ASN A 339 -3.72 12.80 16.41
N MET A 340 -2.52 13.39 16.33
CA MET A 340 -1.41 12.88 17.14
C MET A 340 -1.56 13.29 18.61
N LEU A 341 -2.01 14.51 18.92
CA LEU A 341 -2.37 14.88 20.29
C LEU A 341 -3.52 14.03 20.84
N ALA A 342 -4.52 13.64 20.03
CA ALA A 342 -5.59 12.74 20.46
C ALA A 342 -5.09 11.30 20.67
N SER A 343 -4.24 10.78 19.79
CA SER A 343 -3.63 9.45 19.94
C SER A 343 -2.59 9.41 21.07
N ILE A 344 -1.92 10.52 21.38
CA ILE A 344 -1.04 10.68 22.54
C ILE A 344 -1.90 10.85 23.80
N GLN A 345 -2.94 11.69 23.81
CA GLN A 345 -3.85 11.90 24.95
C GLN A 345 -4.67 10.66 25.32
N LYS A 346 -5.18 9.90 24.33
CA LYS A 346 -5.90 8.65 24.59
C LYS A 346 -4.96 7.62 25.24
N ARG A 347 -3.69 7.58 24.81
CA ARG A 347 -2.61 6.82 25.47
C ARG A 347 -2.13 7.43 26.79
N HIS A 348 -2.32 8.74 26.99
CA HIS A 348 -1.97 9.47 28.21
C HIS A 348 -3.02 9.31 29.33
N VAL A 349 -4.29 9.07 28.96
CA VAL A 349 -5.38 8.74 29.90
C VAL A 349 -5.20 7.32 30.44
N ASP A 350 -4.84 6.35 29.61
CA ASP A 350 -4.53 4.98 30.05
C ASP A 350 -3.26 4.90 30.93
N THR A 351 -2.27 5.77 30.69
CA THR A 351 -1.04 5.84 31.52
C THR A 351 -1.20 6.62 32.82
N ARG A 352 -2.24 7.46 32.98
CA ARG A 352 -2.55 8.08 34.29
C ARG A 352 -3.25 7.12 35.24
N ASN A 353 -4.02 6.15 34.73
CA ASN A 353 -4.71 5.16 35.56
C ASN A 353 -3.86 3.91 35.87
N CYS A 354 -2.76 3.69 35.15
CA CYS A 354 -1.82 2.62 35.42
C CYS A 354 -0.43 3.20 35.70
N GLY A 355 -0.12 3.42 36.98
CA GLY A 355 1.16 3.95 37.46
C GLY A 355 2.36 3.02 37.29
N LYS A 356 2.59 2.45 36.10
CA LYS A 356 3.82 1.72 35.76
C LYS A 356 4.25 1.96 34.30
N PRO A 357 5.55 2.16 34.02
CA PRO A 357 6.12 2.39 32.69
C PRO A 357 6.19 1.10 31.84
N ALA A 358 5.11 0.32 31.78
CA ALA A 358 5.10 -0.99 31.13
C ALA A 358 4.55 -0.95 29.69
N PHE A 359 3.75 0.06 29.30
CA PHE A 359 2.96 0.00 28.06
C PHE A 359 3.60 0.66 26.83
N VAL A 360 4.52 1.62 27.04
CA VAL A 360 5.38 2.14 25.98
C VAL A 360 6.37 1.05 25.54
N SER A 361 6.81 0.21 26.48
CA SER A 361 7.63 -0.97 26.22
C SER A 361 6.91 -1.98 25.33
N THR A 362 5.63 -2.29 25.50
CA THR A 362 4.97 -3.34 24.68
C THR A 362 4.71 -2.92 23.24
N THR A 363 4.40 -1.64 22.99
CA THR A 363 4.20 -1.13 21.63
C THR A 363 5.56 -0.90 20.94
N LEU A 364 6.57 -0.40 21.65
CA LEU A 364 7.94 -0.36 21.16
C LEU A 364 8.56 -1.76 21.07
N GLN A 365 8.15 -2.76 21.86
CA GLN A 365 8.59 -4.17 21.75
C GLN A 365 7.86 -4.90 20.62
N GLN A 366 6.59 -4.57 20.34
CA GLN A 366 5.90 -5.05 19.14
C GLN A 366 6.45 -4.38 17.87
N GLN A 367 6.82 -3.09 17.94
CA GLN A 367 7.45 -2.38 16.83
C GLN A 367 8.95 -2.72 16.69
N ALA A 368 9.65 -2.99 17.79
CA ALA A 368 10.99 -3.57 17.79
C ALA A 368 10.96 -5.04 17.36
N SER A 369 9.89 -5.79 17.60
CA SER A 369 9.66 -7.12 17.01
C SER A 369 9.47 -7.05 15.49
N ILE A 370 8.83 -6.00 14.98
CA ILE A 370 8.75 -5.70 13.55
C ILE A 370 10.13 -5.30 13.00
N LEU A 371 10.88 -4.42 13.68
CA LEU A 371 12.26 -4.05 13.30
C LEU A 371 13.24 -5.24 13.41
N GLN A 372 13.12 -6.09 14.42
CA GLN A 372 13.89 -7.33 14.62
C GLN A 372 13.48 -8.43 13.63
N ARG A 373 12.25 -8.43 13.11
CA ARG A 373 11.83 -9.32 12.02
C ARG A 373 12.30 -8.82 10.67
N VAL A 374 12.32 -7.51 10.43
CA VAL A 374 12.95 -6.90 9.26
C VAL A 374 14.47 -7.20 9.25
N HIS A 375 15.13 -7.19 10.41
CA HIS A 375 16.52 -7.65 10.54
C HIS A 375 16.72 -9.17 10.37
N ARG A 376 15.69 -10.00 10.64
CA ARG A 376 15.78 -11.46 10.48
C ARG A 376 15.76 -11.94 9.02
N PHE A 377 15.39 -11.09 8.06
CA PHE A 377 15.45 -11.41 6.63
C PHE A 377 16.83 -11.16 5.99
N HIS A 378 17.84 -10.79 6.77
CA HIS A 378 19.24 -10.79 6.34
C HIS A 378 20.11 -11.59 7.32
N PRO A 379 20.28 -12.91 7.13
CA PRO A 379 21.29 -13.66 7.84
C PRO A 379 22.61 -13.54 7.08
N THR A 380 23.34 -12.43 7.25
CA THR A 380 24.80 -12.45 7.07
C THR A 380 25.47 -11.20 7.64
N ALA A 381 26.37 -11.45 8.61
CA ALA A 381 27.42 -10.57 9.15
C ALA A 381 26.90 -9.40 10.03
N VAL A 382 27.33 -9.18 11.28
CA VAL A 382 28.67 -9.37 11.86
C VAL A 382 28.52 -9.65 13.37
N LEU A 383 29.07 -10.77 13.81
CA LEU A 383 29.62 -10.98 15.15
C LEU A 383 30.93 -10.19 15.27
N SER A 384 31.21 -9.66 16.47
CA SER A 384 32.49 -9.12 16.96
C SER A 384 32.93 -7.73 16.45
N CYS A 385 32.65 -6.70 17.24
CA CYS A 385 33.61 -6.08 18.16
C CYS A 385 32.88 -5.09 19.07
#